data_AF-A0A0W0ZBB7-F1
#
_entry.id   AF-A0A0W0ZBB7-F1
#
_cell.length_a   1.000
_cell.length_b   1.000
_cell.length_c   1.000
_cell.angle_alpha   90.00
_cell.angle_beta   90.00
_cell.angle_gamma   90.00
#
_symmetry.space_group_name_H-M   'P 1'
#
loop_
_entity.id
_entity.type
_entity.pdbx_description
1 polymer ?
#
loop_
_entity_poly.entity_id
_entity_poly.type
_entity_poly.pdbx_seq_one_letter_code
_entity_poly.pdbx_strand_id
1 'polypeptide(L)'
;MFLYDDRNILLFKKIIVIFWCLWWFIALWTDVVGALAHAGFLVKSWAPDTNYPFLVDSLKMYSAPAWVPVVCITGIILWSLFSALAFLWACMGIKQSAPNRMRRIDAAFIISLSFWLAFFLADQLVVKFDLEENHMVQGGFELLTYLALYILPNHDGEIGRVS
;
A
#
# COMPACT_ATOMS: atom_id res chain seq x y z
N MET A 1 -20.56 -24.66 19.13
CA MET A 1 -20.36 -24.27 17.72
C MET A 1 -21.00 -22.91 17.55
N PHE A 2 -20.21 -21.83 17.68
CA PHE A 2 -20.73 -20.47 17.53
C PHE A 2 -21.00 -20.24 16.04
N LEU A 3 -22.26 -19.99 15.70
CA LEU A 3 -22.66 -19.49 14.39
C LEU A 3 -22.13 -18.06 14.27
N TYR A 4 -20.87 -17.92 13.84
CA TYR A 4 -20.35 -16.62 13.45
C TYR A 4 -21.12 -16.20 12.20
N ASP A 5 -21.70 -14.99 12.16
CA ASP A 5 -22.41 -14.52 10.96
C ASP A 5 -21.37 -14.29 9.85
N ASP A 6 -21.29 -15.25 8.93
CA ASP A 6 -20.36 -15.25 7.79
C ASP A 6 -20.44 -13.97 6.94
N ARG A 7 -21.59 -13.29 6.96
CA ARG A 7 -21.77 -12.01 6.27
C ARG A 7 -20.96 -10.90 6.92
N ASN A 8 -20.81 -10.90 8.24
CA ASN A 8 -20.00 -9.92 8.95
C ASN A 8 -18.52 -10.12 8.65
N ILE A 9 -18.04 -11.37 8.55
CA ILE A 9 -16.64 -11.65 8.13
C ILE A 9 -16.42 -11.18 6.71
N LEU A 10 -17.30 -11.55 5.78
CA LEU A 10 -17.15 -11.17 4.39
C LEU A 10 -17.21 -9.64 4.22
N LEU A 11 -18.07 -8.95 4.97
CA LEU A 11 -18.13 -7.49 5.01
C LEU A 11 -16.81 -6.92 5.53
N PHE A 12 -16.28 -7.46 6.64
CA PHE A 12 -15.00 -7.02 7.20
C PHE A 12 -13.84 -7.16 6.21
N LYS A 13 -13.75 -8.31 5.51
CA LYS A 13 -12.74 -8.51 4.44
C LYS A 13 -12.86 -7.48 3.32
N LYS A 14 -14.09 -7.13 2.92
CA LYS A 14 -14.32 -6.08 1.90
C LYS A 14 -13.91 -4.70 2.42
N ILE A 15 -14.19 -4.39 3.68
CA ILE A 15 -13.79 -3.13 4.33
C ILE A 15 -12.26 -3.00 4.32
N ILE A 16 -11.52 -4.07 4.63
CA ILE A 16 -10.05 -4.08 4.55
C ILE A 16 -9.56 -3.68 3.14
N VAL A 17 -10.12 -4.27 2.10
CA VAL A 17 -9.72 -3.97 0.71
C VAL A 17 -10.06 -2.53 0.33
N ILE A 18 -11.24 -2.03 0.72
CA ILE A 18 -11.64 -0.64 0.46
C ILE A 18 -10.77 0.34 1.24
N PHE A 19 -10.43 0.02 2.49
CA PHE A 19 -9.52 0.82 3.31
C PHE A 19 -8.18 0.99 2.62
N TRP A 20 -7.54 -0.09 2.16
CA TRP A 20 -6.25 -0.02 1.48
C TRP A 20 -6.34 0.70 0.13
N CYS A 21 -7.45 0.53 -0.61
CA CYS A 21 -7.70 1.32 -1.81
C CYS A 21 -7.67 2.82 -1.51
N LEU A 22 -8.41 3.27 -0.49
CA LEU A 22 -8.44 4.68 -0.11
C LEU A 22 -7.09 5.17 0.41
N TRP A 23 -6.43 4.38 1.25
CA TRP A 23 -5.11 4.68 1.80
C TRP A 23 -4.09 4.91 0.68
N TRP A 24 -4.01 4.00 -0.29
CA TRP A 24 -3.07 4.12 -1.41
C TRP A 24 -3.38 5.30 -2.33
N PHE A 25 -4.65 5.64 -2.54
CA PHE A 25 -5.01 6.87 -3.27
C PHE A 25 -4.60 8.14 -2.52
N ILE A 26 -4.75 8.16 -1.19
CA ILE A 26 -4.31 9.30 -0.37
C ILE A 26 -2.79 9.42 -0.42
N ALA A 27 -2.05 8.32 -0.26
CA ALA A 27 -0.59 8.30 -0.35
C ALA A 27 -0.08 8.79 -1.71
N LEU A 28 -0.63 8.25 -2.80
CA LEU A 28 -0.31 8.70 -4.16
C LEU A 28 -0.62 10.19 -4.34
N TRP A 29 -1.80 10.63 -3.88
CA TRP A 29 -2.20 12.03 -3.99
C TRP A 29 -1.22 12.95 -3.25
N THR A 30 -0.82 12.60 -2.04
CA THR A 30 0.13 13.41 -1.26
C THR A 30 1.50 13.48 -1.92
N ASP A 31 2.01 12.38 -2.49
CA ASP A 31 3.30 12.37 -3.19
C ASP A 31 3.26 13.18 -4.49
N VAL A 32 2.20 13.03 -5.28
CA VAL A 32 2.02 13.80 -6.53
C VAL A 32 1.90 15.29 -6.23
N VAL A 33 1.10 15.68 -5.24
CA VAL A 33 0.96 17.09 -4.85
C VAL A 33 2.29 17.65 -4.35
N GLY A 34 3.03 16.89 -3.53
CA GLY A 34 4.37 17.27 -3.07
C GLY A 34 5.33 17.49 -4.23
N ALA A 35 5.39 16.56 -5.18
CA ALA A 35 6.25 16.68 -6.36
C ALA A 35 5.88 17.89 -7.25
N LEU A 36 4.58 18.14 -7.46
CA LEU A 36 4.11 19.31 -8.21
C LEU A 36 4.42 20.63 -7.48
N ALA A 37 4.32 20.64 -6.15
CA ALA A 37 4.69 21.79 -5.34
C ALA A 37 6.21 22.07 -5.41
N HIS A 38 7.04 21.02 -5.30
CA HIS A 38 8.49 21.12 -5.45
C HIS A 38 8.89 21.72 -6.82
N ALA A 39 8.19 21.31 -7.88
CA ALA A 39 8.41 21.81 -9.23
C ALA A 39 7.85 23.22 -9.48
N GLY A 40 7.23 23.86 -8.48
CA GLY A 40 6.66 25.20 -8.58
C GLY A 40 5.33 25.29 -9.33
N PHE A 41 4.71 24.15 -9.69
CA PHE A 41 3.40 24.14 -10.33
C PHE A 41 2.25 24.36 -9.34
N LEU A 42 2.49 24.19 -8.04
CA LEU A 42 1.52 24.40 -6.97
C LEU A 42 2.12 25.24 -5.85
N VAL A 43 1.43 26.30 -5.44
CA VAL A 43 1.72 27.06 -4.21
C VAL A 43 0.63 26.74 -3.20
N LYS A 44 0.90 25.88 -2.21
CA LYS A 44 -0.14 25.38 -1.29
C LYS A 44 0.41 25.23 0.13
N SER A 45 -0.22 25.92 1.09
CA SER A 45 0.11 25.84 2.51
C SER A 45 -0.40 24.59 3.21
N TRP A 46 -1.34 23.85 2.61
CA TRP A 46 -1.95 22.64 3.20
C TRP A 46 -1.29 21.33 2.75
N ALA A 47 -0.35 21.38 1.80
CA ALA A 47 0.43 20.24 1.35
C ALA A 47 1.91 20.62 1.30
N PRO A 48 2.60 20.57 2.46
CA PRO A 48 4.00 20.91 2.52
C PRO A 48 4.83 19.90 1.71
N ASP A 49 5.79 20.41 0.94
CA ASP A 49 6.77 19.61 0.22
C ASP A 49 7.80 19.04 1.20
N THR A 50 7.45 17.92 1.83
CA THR A 50 8.32 17.25 2.80
C THR A 50 9.05 16.06 2.21
N ASN A 51 8.40 15.28 1.34
CA ASN A 51 8.91 13.97 0.93
C ASN A 51 10.15 14.05 0.04
N TYR A 52 10.18 14.97 -0.94
CA TYR A 52 11.35 15.10 -1.83
C TYR A 52 12.58 15.71 -1.14
N PRO A 53 12.49 16.84 -0.40
CA PRO A 53 13.63 17.36 0.36
C PRO A 53 14.18 16.35 1.35
N PHE A 54 13.29 15.61 2.03
CA PHE A 54 13.68 14.59 2.98
C PHE A 54 14.43 13.41 2.31
N LEU A 55 13.99 12.98 1.12
CA LEU A 55 14.67 11.96 0.32
C LEU A 55 16.08 12.42 -0.09
N VAL A 56 16.21 13.66 -0.58
CA VAL A 56 17.51 14.26 -0.92
C VAL A 56 18.45 14.24 0.29
N ASP A 57 17.95 14.65 1.45
CA ASP A 57 18.73 14.66 2.70
C ASP A 57 19.17 13.25 3.12
N SER A 58 18.32 12.24 2.92
CA SER A 58 18.63 10.85 3.26
C SER A 58 19.73 10.26 2.36
N LEU A 59 19.83 10.72 1.12
CA LEU A 59 20.83 10.27 0.16
C LEU A 59 22.19 11.00 0.26
N LYS A 60 22.29 12.07 1.09
CA LYS A 60 23.52 12.85 1.24
C LYS A 60 24.72 12.03 1.70
N MET A 61 24.49 10.98 2.49
CA MET A 61 25.57 10.10 2.98
C MET A 61 26.35 9.41 1.85
N TYR A 62 25.77 9.30 0.66
CA TYR A 62 26.38 8.66 -0.51
C TYR A 62 26.93 9.64 -1.55
N SER A 63 26.85 10.95 -1.31
CA SER A 63 27.17 11.96 -2.34
C SER A 63 26.45 11.67 -3.67
N ALA A 64 25.18 11.25 -3.59
CA ALA A 64 24.43 10.78 -4.74
C ALA A 64 24.29 11.88 -5.81
N PRO A 65 24.45 11.56 -7.11
CA PRO A 65 24.19 12.51 -8.18
C PRO A 65 22.76 13.05 -8.14
N ALA A 66 22.55 14.30 -8.58
CA ALA A 66 21.26 14.98 -8.50
C ALA A 66 20.10 14.27 -9.22
N TRP A 67 20.37 13.37 -10.17
CA TRP A 67 19.35 12.59 -10.85
C TRP A 67 18.81 11.42 -10.00
N VAL A 68 19.58 10.94 -9.00
CA VAL A 68 19.20 9.77 -8.19
C VAL A 68 17.94 10.05 -7.36
N PRO A 69 17.83 11.15 -6.58
CA PRO A 69 16.59 11.46 -5.86
C PRO A 69 15.38 11.59 -6.79
N VAL A 70 15.56 12.14 -8.00
CA VAL A 70 14.50 12.28 -9.00
C VAL A 70 14.00 10.92 -9.49
N VAL A 71 14.91 9.99 -9.77
CA VAL A 71 14.54 8.61 -10.13
C VAL A 71 13.84 7.90 -8.97
N CYS A 72 14.34 8.05 -7.74
CA CYS A 72 13.74 7.46 -6.54
C CYS A 72 12.30 7.96 -6.32
N ILE A 73 12.07 9.29 -6.29
CA ILE A 73 10.71 9.83 -6.09
C ILE A 73 9.76 9.45 -7.23
N THR A 74 10.26 9.40 -8.46
CA THR A 74 9.47 8.94 -9.62
C THR A 74 9.08 7.47 -9.45
N GLY A 75 10.02 6.62 -9.01
CA GLY A 75 9.76 5.22 -8.70
C GLY A 75 8.72 5.05 -7.59
N ILE A 76 8.82 5.83 -6.51
CA ILE A 76 7.85 5.83 -5.40
C ILE A 76 6.45 6.17 -5.91
N ILE A 77 6.31 7.26 -6.68
CA ILE A 77 5.01 7.69 -7.25
C ILE A 77 4.44 6.65 -8.21
N LEU A 78 5.25 6.08 -9.10
CA LEU A 78 4.78 5.06 -10.04
C LEU A 78 4.35 3.78 -9.32
N TRP A 79 5.09 3.37 -8.30
CA TRP A 79 4.78 2.17 -7.54
C TRP A 79 3.53 2.35 -6.65
N SER A 80 3.37 3.52 -6.03
CA SER A 80 2.12 3.87 -5.32
C SER A 80 0.92 3.97 -6.26
N LEU A 81 1.12 4.45 -7.49
CA LEU A 81 0.10 4.41 -8.54
C LEU A 81 -0.30 2.96 -8.90
N PHE A 82 0.67 2.07 -9.09
CA PHE A 82 0.36 0.66 -9.37
C PHE A 82 -0.39 0.00 -8.21
N SER A 83 0.01 0.27 -6.96
CA SER A 83 -0.71 -0.20 -5.77
C SER A 83 -2.15 0.32 -5.73
N ALA A 84 -2.36 1.62 -5.92
CA ALA A 84 -3.69 2.24 -5.92
C ALA A 84 -4.59 1.66 -7.03
N LEU A 85 -4.07 1.49 -8.24
CA LEU A 85 -4.81 0.89 -9.36
C LEU A 85 -5.11 -0.60 -9.13
N ALA A 86 -4.19 -1.35 -8.52
CA ALA A 86 -4.41 -2.75 -8.19
C ALA A 86 -5.51 -2.91 -7.13
N PHE A 87 -5.52 -2.07 -6.09
CA PHE A 87 -6.60 -2.08 -5.10
C PHE A 87 -7.94 -1.61 -5.69
N LEU A 88 -7.94 -0.61 -6.57
CA LEU A 88 -9.14 -0.21 -7.31
C LEU A 88 -9.70 -1.39 -8.13
N TRP A 89 -8.82 -2.15 -8.80
CA TRP A 89 -9.19 -3.35 -9.55
C TRP A 89 -9.76 -4.45 -8.65
N ALA A 90 -9.19 -4.62 -7.45
CA ALA A 90 -9.72 -5.53 -6.42
C ALA A 90 -11.11 -5.09 -5.93
N CYS A 91 -11.32 -3.79 -5.66
CA CYS A 91 -12.61 -3.22 -5.29
C CYS A 91 -13.69 -3.44 -6.37
N MET A 92 -13.36 -3.21 -7.64
CA MET A 92 -14.27 -3.50 -8.76
C MET A 92 -14.62 -5.00 -8.88
N GLY A 93 -13.75 -5.88 -8.36
CA GLY A 93 -13.94 -7.33 -8.35
C GLY A 93 -14.71 -7.89 -7.16
N ILE A 94 -15.18 -7.06 -6.21
CA ILE A 94 -15.80 -7.53 -4.96
C ILE A 94 -17.02 -8.43 -5.19
N LYS A 95 -17.78 -8.22 -6.28
CA LYS A 95 -18.96 -9.03 -6.62
C LYS A 95 -18.64 -10.31 -7.40
N GLN A 96 -17.37 -10.56 -7.73
CA GLN A 96 -16.98 -11.77 -8.46
C GLN A 96 -16.99 -13.00 -7.55
N SER A 97 -16.97 -14.18 -8.19
CA SER A 97 -16.77 -15.47 -7.53
C SER A 97 -15.53 -15.44 -6.64
N ALA A 98 -15.57 -16.16 -5.53
CA ALA A 98 -14.50 -16.14 -4.52
C ALA A 98 -13.08 -16.34 -5.09
N PRO A 99 -12.81 -17.30 -6.01
CA PRO A 99 -11.46 -17.49 -6.55
C PRO A 99 -10.97 -16.26 -7.34
N ASN A 100 -11.82 -15.69 -8.19
CA ASN A 100 -11.48 -14.50 -8.97
C ASN A 100 -11.28 -13.27 -8.08
N ARG A 101 -12.16 -13.09 -7.08
CA ARG A 101 -12.06 -12.00 -6.11
C ARG A 101 -10.76 -12.08 -5.32
N MET A 102 -10.42 -13.24 -4.77
CA MET A 102 -9.18 -13.46 -4.03
C MET A 102 -7.96 -13.21 -4.91
N ARG A 103 -7.92 -13.72 -6.15
CA ARG A 103 -6.79 -13.46 -7.06
C ARG A 103 -6.49 -11.97 -7.25
N ARG A 104 -7.53 -11.11 -7.30
CA ARG A 104 -7.35 -9.66 -7.44
C ARG A 104 -6.82 -9.02 -6.16
N ILE A 105 -7.37 -9.44 -5.04
CA ILE A 105 -6.94 -9.01 -3.70
C ILE A 105 -5.48 -9.38 -3.50
N ASP A 106 -5.11 -10.64 -3.77
CA ASP A 106 -3.74 -11.15 -3.61
C ASP A 106 -2.76 -10.34 -4.46
N ALA A 107 -3.09 -10.09 -5.72
CA ALA A 107 -2.27 -9.26 -6.59
C ALA A 107 -2.07 -7.84 -6.04
N ALA A 108 -3.14 -7.21 -5.54
CA ALA A 108 -3.05 -5.87 -4.95
C ALA A 108 -2.14 -5.84 -3.72
N PHE A 109 -2.35 -6.77 -2.78
CA PHE A 109 -1.54 -6.89 -1.57
C PHE A 109 -0.08 -7.25 -1.86
N ILE A 110 0.20 -8.12 -2.84
CA ILE A 110 1.58 -8.47 -3.20
C ILE A 110 2.31 -7.25 -3.80
N ILE A 111 1.64 -6.50 -4.69
CA ILE A 111 2.21 -5.30 -5.30
C ILE A 111 2.52 -4.25 -4.22
N SER A 112 1.57 -3.96 -3.33
CA SER A 112 1.76 -2.97 -2.26
C SER A 112 2.73 -3.43 -1.17
N LEU A 113 2.72 -4.70 -0.78
CA LEU A 113 3.72 -5.22 0.17
C LEU A 113 5.13 -5.18 -0.42
N SER A 114 5.29 -5.41 -1.72
CA SER A 114 6.62 -5.28 -2.36
C SER A 114 7.16 -3.85 -2.30
N PHE A 115 6.28 -2.84 -2.32
CA PHE A 115 6.66 -1.45 -2.07
C PHE A 115 7.20 -1.28 -0.65
N TRP A 116 6.49 -1.76 0.37
CA TRP A 116 6.95 -1.65 1.76
C TRP A 116 8.27 -2.37 2.00
N LEU A 117 8.42 -3.58 1.46
CA LEU A 117 9.68 -4.32 1.55
C LEU A 117 10.85 -3.55 0.90
N ALA A 118 10.60 -2.84 -0.21
CA ALA A 118 11.59 -1.97 -0.81
C ALA A 118 11.95 -0.80 0.11
N PHE A 119 10.98 -0.20 0.81
CA PHE A 119 11.24 0.83 1.82
C PHE A 119 12.03 0.31 3.02
N PHE A 120 11.74 -0.88 3.54
CA PHE A 120 12.50 -1.46 4.65
C PHE A 120 13.97 -1.66 4.27
N LEU A 121 14.22 -2.14 3.06
CA LEU A 121 15.58 -2.25 2.53
C LEU A 121 16.22 -0.86 2.35
N ALA A 122 15.48 0.11 1.84
CA ALA A 122 15.97 1.47 1.66
C ALA A 122 16.35 2.12 3.01
N ASP A 123 15.51 1.99 4.03
CA ASP A 123 15.75 2.55 5.37
C ASP A 123 17.02 1.98 6.01
N GLN A 124 17.25 0.67 5.83
CA GLN A 124 18.48 -0.01 6.25
C GLN A 124 19.71 0.49 5.50
N LEU A 125 19.59 0.75 4.19
CA LEU A 125 20.68 1.33 3.40
C LEU A 125 21.00 2.75 3.89
N VAL A 126 20.00 3.63 4.00
CA VAL A 126 20.22 5.04 4.37
C VAL A 126 20.39 5.28 5.88
N VAL A 127 20.32 4.22 6.70
CA VAL A 127 20.46 4.25 8.17
C VAL A 127 19.48 5.27 8.79
N LYS A 128 18.21 5.21 8.39
CA LYS A 128 17.12 6.09 8.85
C LYS A 128 16.09 5.36 9.73
N PHE A 129 16.53 4.91 10.89
CA PHE A 129 15.71 4.11 11.82
C PHE A 129 14.42 4.80 12.30
N ASP A 130 14.41 6.14 12.42
CA ASP A 130 13.21 6.89 12.80
C ASP A 130 12.08 6.76 11.77
N LEU A 131 12.42 6.60 10.48
CA LEU A 131 11.43 6.33 9.43
C LEU A 131 11.05 4.87 9.37
N GLU A 132 12.03 4.00 9.59
CA GLU A 132 11.85 2.57 9.53
C GLU A 132 10.74 2.13 10.46
N GLU A 133 10.64 2.71 11.66
CA GLU A 133 9.53 2.45 12.58
C GLU A 133 8.17 2.71 11.91
N ASN A 134 7.99 3.87 11.27
CA ASN A 134 6.73 4.22 10.63
C ASN A 134 6.44 3.29 9.43
N HIS A 135 7.42 3.06 8.57
CA HIS A 135 7.26 2.16 7.44
C HIS A 135 6.93 0.73 7.91
N MET A 136 7.63 0.21 8.92
CA MET A 136 7.37 -1.11 9.49
C MET A 136 5.97 -1.22 10.10
N VAL A 137 5.50 -0.18 10.78
CA VAL A 137 4.12 -0.15 11.29
C VAL A 137 3.12 -0.19 10.13
N GLN A 138 3.31 0.60 9.09
CA GLN A 138 2.41 0.68 7.95
C GLN A 138 2.39 -0.62 7.12
N GLY A 139 3.56 -1.08 6.69
CA GLY A 139 3.69 -2.32 5.92
C GLY A 139 3.39 -3.57 6.74
N GLY A 140 3.73 -3.57 8.03
CA GLY A 140 3.35 -4.62 8.98
C GLY A 140 1.83 -4.69 9.18
N PHE A 141 1.16 -3.54 9.29
CA PHE A 141 -0.30 -3.49 9.34
C PHE A 141 -0.93 -4.01 8.03
N GLU A 142 -0.38 -3.66 6.87
CA GLU A 142 -0.83 -4.22 5.58
C GLU A 142 -0.68 -5.74 5.55
N LEU A 143 0.48 -6.27 5.95
CA LEU A 143 0.72 -7.71 6.02
C LEU A 143 -0.25 -8.41 6.97
N LEU A 144 -0.48 -7.85 8.17
CA LEU A 144 -1.42 -8.40 9.13
C LEU A 144 -2.84 -8.45 8.57
N THR A 145 -3.30 -7.39 7.92
CA THR A 145 -4.62 -7.37 7.30
C THR A 145 -4.73 -8.32 6.11
N TYR A 146 -3.65 -8.51 5.34
CA TYR A 146 -3.59 -9.52 4.28
C TYR A 146 -3.72 -10.94 4.85
N LEU A 147 -2.94 -11.26 5.90
CA LEU A 147 -3.02 -12.55 6.58
C LEU A 147 -4.42 -12.79 7.19
N ALA A 148 -5.06 -11.74 7.72
CA ALA A 148 -6.42 -11.83 8.23
C ALA A 148 -7.44 -12.29 7.16
N LEU A 149 -7.21 -12.00 5.88
CA LEU A 149 -8.08 -12.47 4.80
C LEU A 149 -8.07 -13.99 4.63
N TYR A 150 -6.99 -14.67 5.05
CA TYR A 150 -6.85 -16.13 5.00
C TYR A 150 -7.14 -16.81 6.34
N ILE A 151 -6.81 -16.15 7.45
CA ILE A 151 -7.05 -16.70 8.80
C ILE A 151 -8.54 -16.67 9.14
N LEU A 152 -9.24 -15.60 8.77
CA LEU A 152 -10.67 -15.50 9.04
C LEU A 152 -11.46 -16.48 8.12
N PRO A 153 -12.51 -17.14 8.63
CA PRO A 153 -13.30 -18.10 7.87
C PRO A 153 -13.79 -17.56 6.52
N ASN A 154 -13.78 -18.41 5.50
CA ASN A 154 -14.47 -18.19 4.23
C ASN A 154 -15.55 -19.26 4.10
N HIS A 155 -16.69 -19.08 4.76
CA HIS A 155 -17.85 -19.93 4.49
C HIS A 155 -18.59 -19.37 3.28
N ASP A 156 -17.99 -19.52 2.11
CA ASP A 156 -18.68 -19.31 0.85
C ASP A 156 -19.55 -20.55 0.55
N GLY A 157 -20.50 -20.89 1.43
CA GLY A 157 -21.58 -21.83 1.14
C GLY A 157 -21.22 -23.21 0.54
N GLU A 158 -19.98 -23.70 0.64
CA GLU A 158 -19.65 -25.08 0.27
C GLU A 158 -20.10 -26.00 1.40
N ILE A 159 -21.40 -26.25 1.43
CA ILE A 159 -21.94 -27.53 1.89
C ILE A 159 -21.34 -28.60 0.98
N GLY A 160 -20.24 -29.20 1.44
CA GLY A 160 -19.73 -30.48 0.95
C GLY A 160 -18.89 -30.44 -0.33
N ARG A 161 -17.57 -30.38 -0.16
CA ARG A 161 -16.65 -31.25 -0.90
C ARG A 161 -15.60 -31.83 0.04
N VAL A 162 -15.97 -32.96 0.62
CA VAL A 162 -14.99 -34.03 0.85
C VAL A 162 -14.80 -34.70 -0.49
N SER A 163 -13.60 -34.60 -1.05
CA SER A 163 -13.00 -35.60 -1.92
C SER A 163 -11.49 -35.45 -1.85
#